data_AF-A0A2M8B3W8-F1
#
_entry.id   AF-A0A2M8B3W8-F1
#
_cell.length_a   1.000
_cell.length_b   1.000
_cell.length_c   1.000
_cell.angle_alpha   90.00
_cell.angle_beta   90.00
_cell.angle_gamma   90.00
#
_symmetry.space_group_name_H-M   'P 1'
#
loop_
_entity.id
_entity.type
_entity.pdbx_description
1 polymer ?
#
loop_
_entity_poly.entity_id
_entity_poly.type
_entity_poly.pdbx_seq_one_letter_code
_entity_poly.pdbx_strand_id
1 'polypeptide(L)'
;MREAVAFSVLRADAAGAVRRPSRYLLHLLSRYAGPAVFSEDWESASGAVVERLPRSPFAALDGEGPRSARETALRTWRAGGEPEVAAAFVPWDKVRGILAAWAARSAGEGIFPGPGLRVRLPASHSASALEELARCPYRYFLRYVVRLDPPEEPEEALALSPAELGEIAHDILRRLGRDAAAGKGWGDVSTAARRSVDRFARENPTG
;
A
#
# COMPACT_ATOMS: atom_id res chain seq x y z
N MET A 1 27.37 6.09 28.07
CA MET A 1 26.57 5.24 27.16
C MET A 1 25.86 6.19 26.20
N ARG A 2 26.17 6.20 24.90
CA ARG A 2 25.43 7.05 23.95
C ARG A 2 24.09 6.39 23.68
N GLU A 3 22.99 7.09 23.94
CA GLU A 3 21.67 6.64 23.52
C GLU A 3 21.62 6.61 21.99
N ALA A 4 21.38 5.44 21.41
CA ALA A 4 21.19 5.27 19.98
C ALA A 4 19.69 5.30 19.69
N VAL A 5 19.26 6.21 18.81
CA VAL A 5 17.86 6.28 18.38
C VAL A 5 17.74 5.54 17.05
N ALA A 6 16.92 4.49 17.01
CA ALA A 6 16.64 3.72 15.81
C ALA A 6 15.35 4.23 15.15
N PHE A 7 15.36 4.37 13.82
CA PHE A 7 14.21 4.77 13.02
C PHE A 7 13.96 3.75 11.91
N SER A 8 12.69 3.45 11.63
CA SER A 8 12.30 2.60 10.50
C SER A 8 11.58 3.43 9.43
N VAL A 9 11.89 3.16 8.16
CA VAL A 9 11.27 3.80 7.01
C VAL A 9 10.76 2.73 6.07
N LEU A 10 9.48 2.80 5.73
CA LEU A 10 8.93 1.98 4.65
C LEU A 10 9.49 2.49 3.33
N ARG A 11 10.32 1.68 2.67
CA ARG A 11 10.97 2.05 1.40
C ARG A 11 10.02 2.07 0.21
N ALA A 12 8.85 1.46 0.34
CA ALA A 12 7.89 1.40 -0.74
C ALA A 12 6.49 1.05 -0.24
N ASP A 13 5.48 1.42 -1.04
CA ASP A 13 4.11 1.01 -0.79
C ASP A 13 3.88 -0.47 -1.18
N ALA A 14 2.65 -0.93 -0.97
CA ALA A 14 2.21 -2.27 -1.32
C ALA A 14 2.31 -2.57 -2.83
N ALA A 15 2.34 -1.55 -3.69
CA ALA A 15 2.47 -1.67 -5.15
C ALA A 15 3.93 -1.67 -5.63
N GLY A 16 4.89 -1.44 -4.74
CA GLY A 16 6.32 -1.40 -5.08
C GLY A 16 6.86 -0.02 -5.41
N ALA A 17 6.04 1.03 -5.37
CA ALA A 17 6.48 2.40 -5.61
C ALA A 17 7.41 2.84 -4.48
N VAL A 18 8.58 3.39 -4.84
CA VAL A 18 9.58 3.86 -3.87
C VAL A 18 8.98 4.97 -3.03
N ARG A 19 8.90 4.76 -1.72
CA ARG A 19 8.49 5.80 -0.76
C ARG A 19 9.71 6.56 -0.31
N ARG A 20 9.61 7.88 -0.40
CA ARG A 20 10.58 8.81 0.15
C ARG A 20 10.49 8.80 1.68
N PRO A 21 11.61 9.03 2.39
CA PRO A 21 11.58 9.22 3.84
C PRO A 21 10.59 10.32 4.23
N SER A 22 9.95 10.18 5.39
CA SER A 22 9.03 11.20 5.87
C SER A 22 9.78 12.52 6.11
N ARG A 23 9.10 13.65 5.90
CA ARG A 23 9.66 14.98 6.16
C ARG A 23 10.13 15.14 7.60
N TYR A 24 9.43 14.51 8.55
CA TYR A 24 9.82 14.46 9.95
C TYR A 24 11.20 13.79 10.14
N LEU A 25 11.41 12.64 9.50
CA LEU A 25 12.71 11.96 9.56
C LEU A 25 13.81 12.80 8.93
N LEU A 26 13.58 13.39 7.75
CA LEU A 26 14.59 14.24 7.09
C LEU A 26 14.97 15.44 7.95
N HIS A 27 14.01 16.07 8.62
CA HIS A 27 14.25 17.15 9.57
C HIS A 27 15.07 16.70 10.78
N LEU A 28 14.76 15.53 11.32
CA LEU A 28 15.46 14.96 12.46
C LEU A 28 16.90 14.60 12.06
N LEU A 29 17.10 13.91 10.95
CA LEU A 29 18.44 13.62 10.42
C LEU A 29 19.22 14.90 10.11
N SER A 30 18.57 15.93 9.56
CA SER A 30 19.21 17.23 9.32
C SER A 30 19.69 17.91 10.60
N ARG A 31 18.98 17.72 11.72
CA ARG A 31 19.40 18.22 13.04
C ARG A 31 20.64 17.51 13.57
N TYR A 32 20.79 16.22 13.29
CA TYR A 32 21.89 15.41 13.83
C TYR A 32 23.11 15.33 12.91
N ALA A 33 22.91 15.24 11.60
CA ALA A 33 23.96 15.10 10.59
C ALA A 33 24.31 16.41 9.87
N GLY A 34 23.51 17.46 10.05
CA GLY A 34 23.69 18.76 9.41
C GLY A 34 22.65 19.04 8.31
N PRO A 35 22.55 20.29 7.82
CA PRO A 35 21.44 20.77 6.98
C PRO A 35 21.39 20.20 5.55
N ALA A 36 22.27 19.25 5.20
CA ALA A 36 22.42 18.72 3.85
C ALA A 36 21.77 17.34 3.64
N VAL A 37 20.86 16.90 4.52
CA VAL A 37 20.18 15.61 4.38
C VAL A 37 18.91 15.76 3.53
N PHE A 38 19.02 15.47 2.24
CA PHE A 38 17.92 15.51 1.27
C PHE A 38 17.35 14.12 0.98
N SER A 39 16.14 14.07 0.42
CA SER A 39 15.41 12.81 0.20
C SER A 39 16.12 11.81 -0.71
N GLU A 40 16.89 12.26 -1.70
CA GLU A 40 17.61 11.36 -2.60
C GLU A 40 18.81 10.67 -1.91
N ASP A 41 19.54 11.42 -1.08
CA ASP A 41 20.87 11.01 -0.58
C ASP A 41 20.94 10.88 0.95
N TRP A 42 19.79 10.80 1.62
CA TRP A 42 19.75 10.82 3.09
C TRP A 42 20.54 9.69 3.76
N GLU A 43 20.62 8.50 3.15
CA GLU A 43 21.35 7.34 3.71
C GLU A 43 22.84 7.66 3.84
N SER A 44 23.45 8.24 2.80
CA SER A 44 24.87 8.61 2.79
C SER A 44 25.12 9.91 3.55
N ALA A 45 24.26 10.91 3.37
CA ALA A 45 24.42 12.24 3.98
C ALA A 45 24.22 12.23 5.51
N SER A 46 23.41 11.30 6.05
CA SER A 46 23.15 11.23 7.49
C SER A 46 24.25 10.54 8.29
N GLY A 47 25.09 9.73 7.66
CA GLY A 47 26.04 8.85 8.35
C GLY A 47 25.36 7.81 9.27
N ALA A 48 24.05 7.61 9.14
CA ALA A 48 23.30 6.68 9.96
C ALA A 48 23.60 5.22 9.57
N VAL A 49 23.60 4.33 10.56
CA VAL A 49 23.59 2.88 10.29
C VAL A 49 22.20 2.51 9.79
N VAL A 50 22.09 2.15 8.51
CA VAL A 50 20.82 1.79 7.88
C VAL A 50 20.65 0.28 7.92
N GLU A 51 19.68 -0.18 8.72
CA GLU A 51 19.24 -1.57 8.73
C GLU A 51 18.08 -1.78 7.76
N ARG A 52 18.18 -2.79 6.89
CA ARG A 52 17.18 -3.08 5.86
C ARG A 52 16.35 -4.28 6.25
N LEU A 53 15.12 -4.02 6.68
CA LEU A 53 14.16 -5.07 6.96
C LEU A 53 13.44 -5.50 5.68
N PRO A 54 13.35 -6.81 5.40
CA PRO A 54 12.62 -7.30 4.23
C PRO A 54 11.11 -7.06 4.40
N ARG A 55 10.41 -6.87 3.27
CA ARG A 55 8.97 -6.55 3.26
C ARG A 55 8.10 -7.67 3.82
N SER A 56 8.56 -8.92 3.72
CA SER A 56 7.88 -10.06 4.31
C SER A 56 8.35 -10.21 5.74
N PRO A 57 7.44 -10.15 6.74
CA PRO A 57 7.78 -10.47 8.12
C PRO A 57 8.42 -11.86 8.24
N PHE A 58 8.08 -12.80 7.35
CA PHE A 58 8.70 -14.12 7.30
C PHE A 58 10.13 -14.09 6.76
N ALA A 59 10.43 -13.24 5.78
CA ALA A 59 11.81 -13.06 5.32
C ALA A 59 12.68 -12.40 6.40
N ALA A 60 12.08 -11.56 7.26
CA ALA A 60 12.80 -10.96 8.40
C ALA A 60 13.18 -12.02 9.43
N LEU A 61 12.33 -13.04 9.62
CA LEU A 61 12.67 -14.19 10.45
C LEU A 61 13.91 -14.90 9.94
N ASP A 62 14.14 -14.94 8.63
CA ASP A 62 15.23 -15.69 7.99
C ASP A 62 16.64 -15.08 8.20
N GLY A 63 16.72 -13.84 8.71
CA GLY A 63 17.98 -13.11 8.95
C GLY A 63 18.85 -13.63 10.10
N GLU A 64 20.11 -13.15 10.10
CA GLU A 64 21.07 -13.30 11.21
C GLU A 64 20.85 -12.22 12.27
N GLY A 65 20.97 -12.58 13.56
CA GLY A 65 20.80 -11.64 14.66
C GLY A 65 20.16 -12.27 15.91
N PRO A 66 20.16 -11.54 17.05
CA PRO A 66 19.45 -11.96 18.24
C PRO A 66 17.95 -12.06 17.97
N ARG A 67 17.32 -13.16 18.39
CA ARG A 67 15.90 -13.43 18.21
C ARG A 67 15.18 -13.41 19.54
N SER A 68 14.02 -12.77 19.55
CA SER A 68 13.06 -12.91 20.63
C SER A 68 12.50 -14.33 20.67
N ALA A 69 11.99 -14.75 21.83
CA ALA A 69 11.34 -16.06 21.95
C ALA A 69 10.12 -16.22 21.01
N ARG A 70 9.44 -15.10 20.69
CA ARG A 70 8.35 -15.05 19.69
C ARG A 70 8.85 -15.37 18.28
N GLU A 71 9.98 -14.82 17.86
CA GLU A 71 10.56 -15.07 16.54
C GLU A 71 11.07 -16.50 16.41
N THR A 72 11.63 -17.06 17.48
CA THR A 72 12.01 -18.48 17.55
C THR A 72 10.81 -19.39 17.38
N ALA A 73 9.70 -19.13 18.10
CA ALA A 73 8.46 -19.89 17.97
C ALA A 73 7.89 -19.84 16.55
N LEU A 74 7.87 -18.65 15.93
CA LEU A 74 7.41 -18.47 14.55
C LEU A 74 8.25 -19.25 13.53
N ARG A 75 9.58 -19.29 13.70
CA ARG A 75 10.47 -20.09 12.86
C ARG A 75 10.22 -21.59 13.01
N THR A 76 10.14 -22.09 14.24
CA THR A 76 9.89 -23.51 14.52
C THR A 76 8.62 -23.99 13.82
N TRP A 77 7.54 -23.23 13.93
CA TRP A 77 6.30 -23.52 13.22
C TRP A 77 6.43 -23.51 11.71
N ARG A 78 7.11 -22.50 11.14
CA ARG A 78 7.31 -22.41 9.69
C ARG A 78 8.12 -23.59 9.14
N ALA A 79 9.03 -24.14 9.95
CA ALA A 79 9.77 -25.36 9.63
C ALA A 79 8.96 -26.65 9.85
N GLY A 80 7.70 -26.57 10.26
CA GLY A 80 6.80 -27.70 10.51
C GLY A 80 6.88 -28.29 11.93
N GLY A 81 7.66 -27.67 12.83
CA GLY A 81 7.74 -28.09 14.24
C GLY A 81 6.64 -27.47 15.10
N GLU A 82 6.40 -28.07 16.27
CA GLU A 82 5.51 -27.49 17.30
C GLU A 82 6.33 -26.58 18.23
N PRO A 83 5.99 -25.29 18.34
CA PRO A 83 6.66 -24.37 19.26
C PRO A 83 6.37 -24.71 20.71
N GLU A 84 7.36 -24.49 21.57
CA GLU A 84 7.19 -24.64 23.01
C GLU A 84 6.34 -23.48 23.56
N VAL A 85 5.13 -23.80 24.04
CA VAL A 85 4.10 -22.83 24.45
C VAL A 85 4.57 -21.95 25.63
N ALA A 86 5.48 -22.44 26.45
CA ALA A 86 6.03 -21.72 27.60
C ALA A 86 7.10 -20.67 27.22
N ALA A 87 7.81 -20.85 26.11
CA ALA A 87 8.95 -20.00 25.75
C ALA A 87 8.51 -18.62 25.22
N ALA A 88 7.34 -18.55 24.59
CA ALA A 88 6.83 -17.32 24.01
C ALA A 88 5.53 -16.93 24.72
N PHE A 89 5.40 -15.66 25.14
CA PHE A 89 4.15 -15.04 25.61
C PHE A 89 3.04 -14.99 24.52
N VAL A 90 3.12 -15.86 23.52
CA VAL A 90 2.29 -15.93 22.33
C VAL A 90 1.24 -17.01 22.54
N PRO A 91 -0.06 -16.71 22.44
CA PRO A 91 -1.12 -17.70 22.56
C PRO A 91 -1.14 -18.60 21.32
N TRP A 92 -0.25 -19.59 21.28
CA TRP A 92 0.10 -20.33 20.08
C TRP A 92 -1.10 -21.03 19.43
N ASP A 93 -1.96 -21.66 20.23
CA ASP A 93 -3.17 -22.33 19.75
C ASP A 93 -4.13 -21.38 19.02
N LYS A 94 -4.18 -20.10 19.42
CA LYS A 94 -5.01 -19.08 18.77
C LYS A 94 -4.35 -18.54 17.50
N VAL A 95 -3.02 -18.39 17.53
CA VAL A 95 -2.26 -17.72 16.46
C VAL A 95 -1.95 -18.67 15.30
N ARG A 96 -1.74 -19.97 15.57
CA ARG A 96 -1.35 -20.96 14.54
C ARG A 96 -2.33 -21.04 13.37
N GLY A 97 -3.64 -20.99 13.64
CA GLY A 97 -4.66 -21.04 12.59
C GLY A 97 -4.65 -19.81 11.69
N ILE A 98 -4.41 -18.64 12.28
CA ILE A 98 -4.30 -17.37 11.54
C ILE A 98 -3.06 -17.38 10.64
N LEU A 99 -1.92 -17.83 11.18
CA LEU A 99 -0.67 -17.93 10.45
C LEU A 99 -0.74 -18.98 9.33
N ALA A 100 -1.33 -20.15 9.58
CA ALA A 100 -1.53 -21.18 8.57
C ALA A 100 -2.41 -20.68 7.42
N ALA A 101 -3.54 -20.04 7.73
CA ALA A 101 -4.37 -19.42 6.71
C ALA A 101 -3.62 -18.32 5.96
N TRP A 102 -2.73 -17.57 6.61
CA TRP A 102 -1.92 -16.55 5.94
C TRP A 102 -0.88 -17.14 4.99
N ALA A 103 -0.17 -18.18 5.40
CA ALA A 103 0.77 -18.90 4.55
C ALA A 103 0.06 -19.51 3.32
N ALA A 104 -1.10 -20.14 3.51
CA ALA A 104 -1.93 -20.66 2.43
C ALA A 104 -2.32 -19.57 1.43
N ARG A 105 -2.74 -18.37 1.90
CA ARG A 105 -3.03 -17.22 1.02
C ARG A 105 -1.81 -16.78 0.22
N SER A 106 -0.64 -16.68 0.88
CA SER A 106 0.61 -16.33 0.21
C SER A 106 1.03 -17.36 -0.84
N ALA A 107 0.61 -18.62 -0.69
CA ALA A 107 0.79 -19.69 -1.66
C ALA A 107 -0.34 -19.80 -2.70
N GLY A 108 -1.40 -18.99 -2.60
CA GLY A 108 -2.55 -19.01 -3.51
C GLY A 108 -3.65 -20.03 -3.17
N GLU A 109 -3.55 -20.73 -2.03
CA GLU A 109 -4.47 -21.79 -1.60
C GLU A 109 -5.73 -21.26 -0.90
N GLY A 110 -5.85 -19.94 -0.69
CA GLY A 110 -6.99 -19.33 -0.03
C GLY A 110 -7.19 -17.86 -0.38
N ILE A 111 -8.44 -17.39 -0.30
CA ILE A 111 -8.85 -16.04 -0.73
C ILE A 111 -9.18 -15.14 0.49
N PHE A 112 -9.57 -15.70 1.63
CA PHE A 112 -10.07 -14.89 2.76
C PHE A 112 -9.19 -14.95 4.02
N PRO A 113 -9.20 -13.88 4.84
CA PRO A 113 -8.43 -13.85 6.07
C PRO A 113 -9.05 -14.76 7.13
N GLY A 114 -8.32 -15.83 7.45
CA GLY A 114 -8.53 -16.64 8.65
C GLY A 114 -9.44 -17.85 8.45
N PRO A 115 -9.19 -18.93 9.20
CA PRO A 115 -10.06 -20.10 9.19
C PRO A 115 -11.39 -19.77 9.87
N GLY A 116 -12.50 -20.23 9.28
CA GLY A 116 -13.85 -20.09 9.86
C GLY A 116 -14.55 -18.75 9.62
N LEU A 117 -13.87 -17.75 9.05
CA LEU A 117 -14.51 -16.49 8.68
C LEU A 117 -15.34 -16.69 7.40
N ARG A 118 -16.65 -16.83 7.55
CA ARG A 118 -17.58 -16.80 6.40
C ARG A 118 -17.78 -15.35 5.97
N VAL A 119 -17.18 -14.99 4.85
CA VAL A 119 -17.32 -13.67 4.27
C VAL A 119 -18.53 -13.66 3.33
N ARG A 120 -19.48 -12.77 3.59
CA ARG A 120 -20.56 -12.48 2.64
C ARG A 120 -20.05 -11.49 1.61
N LEU A 121 -19.95 -11.94 0.36
CA LEU A 121 -19.56 -11.08 -0.74
C LEU A 121 -20.66 -10.07 -1.08
N PRO A 122 -20.30 -8.87 -1.58
CA PRO A 122 -21.27 -7.93 -2.15
C PRO A 122 -22.11 -8.60 -3.24
N ALA A 123 -23.39 -8.22 -3.37
CA ALA A 123 -24.26 -8.79 -4.41
C ALA A 123 -23.82 -8.42 -5.83
N SER A 124 -23.11 -7.30 -5.99
CA SER A 124 -22.61 -6.79 -7.26
C SER A 124 -21.13 -6.39 -7.12
N HIS A 125 -20.35 -6.67 -8.16
CA HIS A 125 -18.91 -6.37 -8.18
C HIS A 125 -18.60 -5.44 -9.36
N SER A 126 -17.80 -4.40 -9.10
CA SER A 126 -17.20 -3.63 -10.19
C SER A 126 -16.00 -4.38 -10.78
N ALA A 127 -15.61 -4.03 -12.00
CA ALA A 127 -14.40 -4.59 -12.63
C ALA A 127 -13.16 -4.37 -11.75
N SER A 128 -13.00 -3.16 -11.18
CA SER A 128 -11.91 -2.83 -10.26
C SER A 128 -11.94 -3.65 -8.97
N ALA A 129 -13.11 -4.06 -8.49
CA ALA A 129 -13.22 -4.93 -7.32
C ALA A 129 -12.74 -6.36 -7.64
N LEU A 130 -13.07 -6.89 -8.82
CA LEU A 130 -12.59 -8.21 -9.25
C LEU A 130 -11.10 -8.22 -9.55
N GLU A 131 -10.60 -7.15 -10.17
CA GLU A 131 -9.15 -6.96 -10.39
C GLU A 131 -8.40 -6.91 -9.06
N GLU A 132 -8.94 -6.21 -8.07
CA GLU A 132 -8.38 -6.15 -6.73
C GLU A 132 -8.39 -7.52 -6.04
N LEU A 133 -9.49 -8.27 -6.16
CA LEU A 133 -9.58 -9.63 -5.63
C LEU A 133 -8.50 -10.55 -6.23
N ALA A 134 -8.27 -10.46 -7.54
CA ALA A 134 -7.25 -11.24 -8.23
C ALA A 134 -5.82 -10.83 -7.83
N ARG A 135 -5.57 -9.53 -7.61
CA ARG A 135 -4.24 -9.00 -7.24
C ARG A 135 -3.92 -9.26 -5.77
N CYS A 136 -4.85 -8.98 -4.86
CA CYS A 136 -4.66 -9.14 -3.43
C CYS A 136 -6.01 -9.36 -2.72
N PRO A 137 -6.38 -10.63 -2.44
CA PRO A 137 -7.63 -10.95 -1.76
C PRO A 137 -7.80 -10.29 -0.39
N TYR A 138 -6.70 -10.06 0.33
CA TYR A 138 -6.74 -9.37 1.62
C TYR A 138 -7.11 -7.88 1.46
N ARG A 139 -6.56 -7.20 0.45
CA ARG A 139 -6.89 -5.79 0.17
C ARG A 139 -8.34 -5.67 -0.31
N TYR A 140 -8.81 -6.62 -1.11
CA TYR A 140 -10.22 -6.72 -1.47
C TYR A 140 -11.12 -6.85 -0.23
N PHE A 141 -10.79 -7.76 0.69
CA PHE A 141 -11.55 -7.95 1.91
C PHE A 141 -11.65 -6.66 2.74
N LEU A 142 -10.53 -5.98 3.00
CA LEU A 142 -10.53 -4.74 3.76
C LEU A 142 -11.36 -3.64 3.08
N ARG A 143 -11.18 -3.46 1.77
CA ARG A 143 -11.81 -2.35 1.02
C ARG A 143 -13.29 -2.60 0.69
N TYR A 144 -13.65 -3.79 0.22
CA TYR A 144 -14.98 -4.06 -0.34
C TYR A 144 -15.90 -4.84 0.61
N VAL A 145 -15.35 -5.58 1.58
CA VAL A 145 -16.14 -6.32 2.56
C VAL A 145 -16.23 -5.54 3.88
N VAL A 146 -15.08 -5.15 4.45
CA VAL A 146 -15.03 -4.38 5.71
C VAL A 146 -15.32 -2.89 5.48
N ARG A 147 -15.15 -2.41 4.24
CA ARG A 147 -15.34 -0.99 3.86
C ARG A 147 -14.41 -0.06 4.63
N LEU A 148 -13.16 -0.47 4.80
CA LEU A 148 -12.11 0.41 5.27
C LEU A 148 -11.66 1.29 4.10
N ASP A 149 -11.81 2.59 4.26
CA ASP A 149 -11.20 3.55 3.36
C ASP A 149 -9.70 3.66 3.69
N PRO A 150 -8.83 3.65 2.67
CA PRO A 150 -7.42 3.94 2.89
C PRO A 150 -7.31 5.34 3.51
N PRO A 151 -6.41 5.54 4.50
CA PRO A 151 -6.19 6.86 5.06
C PRO A 151 -5.80 7.81 3.93
N GLU A 152 -6.43 8.99 3.90
CA GLU A 152 -6.04 10.07 3.00
C GLU A 152 -4.54 10.33 3.22
N GLU A 153 -3.74 10.11 2.17
CA GLU A 153 -2.37 10.58 2.21
C GLU A 153 -2.42 12.10 2.22
N PRO A 154 -1.62 12.79 3.05
CA PRO A 154 -1.58 14.25 3.04
C PRO A 154 -1.10 14.68 1.65
N GLU A 155 -2.04 15.10 0.81
CA GLU A 155 -1.78 15.49 -0.56
C GLU A 155 -0.89 16.74 -0.59
N GLU A 156 0.07 16.75 -1.52
CA GLU A 156 0.55 18.00 -2.09
C GLU A 156 -0.64 18.58 -2.89
N ALA A 157 -1.45 19.39 -2.21
CA ALA A 157 -2.75 19.91 -2.61
C ALA A 157 -2.75 20.88 -3.82
N LEU A 158 -2.00 20.59 -4.87
CA LEU A 158 -1.90 21.46 -6.06
C LEU A 158 -1.94 20.69 -7.40
N ALA A 159 -2.20 19.39 -7.39
CA ALA A 159 -2.25 18.58 -8.60
C ALA A 159 -3.57 17.80 -8.70
N LEU A 160 -4.11 17.69 -9.92
CA LEU A 160 -5.22 16.78 -10.21
C LEU A 160 -4.84 15.36 -9.83
N SER A 161 -5.68 14.70 -9.05
CA SER A 161 -5.55 13.29 -8.76
C SER A 161 -5.69 12.45 -10.05
N PRO A 162 -5.14 11.22 -10.08
CA PRO A 162 -5.31 10.33 -11.23
C PRO A 162 -6.78 10.06 -11.60
N ALA A 163 -7.68 10.07 -10.61
CA ALA A 163 -9.10 9.87 -10.82
C ALA A 163 -9.74 11.06 -11.56
N GLU A 164 -9.45 12.28 -11.11
CA GLU A 164 -9.94 13.52 -11.73
C GLU A 164 -9.42 13.67 -13.17
N LEU A 165 -8.14 13.34 -13.40
CA LEU A 165 -7.58 13.31 -14.75
C LEU A 165 -8.33 12.31 -15.64
N GLY A 166 -8.67 11.13 -15.09
CA GLY A 166 -9.47 10.12 -15.77
C GLY A 166 -10.88 10.59 -16.12
N GLU A 167 -11.54 11.32 -15.22
CA GLU A 167 -12.86 11.90 -15.46
C GLU A 167 -12.83 12.92 -16.62
N ILE A 168 -11.84 13.82 -16.61
CA ILE A 168 -11.63 14.79 -17.69
C ILE A 168 -11.39 14.06 -19.01
N ALA A 169 -10.50 13.05 -19.03
CA ALA A 169 -10.21 12.27 -20.22
C ALA A 169 -11.46 11.56 -20.79
N HIS A 170 -12.28 10.97 -19.92
CA HIS A 170 -13.54 10.34 -20.33
C HIS A 170 -14.54 11.35 -20.90
N ASP A 171 -14.64 12.56 -20.34
CA ASP A 171 -15.54 13.59 -20.90
C ASP A 171 -15.07 14.05 -22.29
N ILE A 172 -13.76 14.18 -22.50
CA ILE A 172 -13.17 14.46 -23.82
C ILE A 172 -13.56 13.37 -24.82
N LEU A 173 -13.27 12.10 -24.50
CA LEU A 173 -13.56 10.97 -25.36
C LEU A 173 -15.05 10.86 -25.66
N ARG A 174 -15.92 11.10 -24.67
CA ARG A 174 -17.38 11.10 -24.85
C ARG A 174 -17.83 12.17 -25.83
N ARG A 175 -17.24 13.37 -25.78
CA ARG A 175 -17.59 14.47 -26.71
C ARG A 175 -17.15 14.16 -28.13
N LEU A 176 -15.89 13.73 -28.31
CA LEU A 176 -15.36 13.33 -29.61
C LEU A 176 -16.18 12.16 -30.21
N GLY A 177 -16.51 11.17 -29.39
CA GLY A 177 -17.35 10.04 -29.79
C GLY A 177 -18.77 10.45 -30.21
N ARG A 178 -19.37 11.46 -29.57
CA ARG A 178 -20.68 12.02 -29.97
C ARG A 178 -20.61 12.73 -31.31
N ASP A 179 -19.57 13.52 -31.56
CA ASP A 179 -19.39 14.19 -32.85
C ASP A 179 -19.16 13.17 -33.97
N ALA A 180 -18.37 12.12 -33.71
CA ALA A 180 -18.14 11.04 -34.65
C ALA A 180 -19.44 10.28 -34.97
N ALA A 181 -20.22 9.93 -33.94
CA ALA A 181 -21.52 9.28 -34.11
C ALA A 181 -22.54 10.15 -34.85
N ALA A 182 -22.43 11.48 -34.77
CA ALA A 182 -23.26 12.44 -35.50
C ALA A 182 -22.77 12.70 -36.94
N GLY A 183 -21.78 11.96 -37.43
CA GLY A 183 -21.24 12.10 -38.79
C GLY A 183 -20.35 13.33 -38.99
N LYS A 184 -19.95 14.03 -37.92
CA LYS A 184 -19.07 15.21 -37.98
C LYS A 184 -17.58 14.85 -37.98
N GLY A 185 -17.26 13.56 -38.02
CA GLY A 185 -15.91 13.04 -37.77
C GLY A 185 -15.54 13.14 -36.29
N TRP A 186 -14.28 12.85 -35.95
CA TRP A 186 -13.81 12.80 -34.56
C TRP A 186 -13.83 14.15 -33.81
N GLY A 187 -14.18 15.26 -34.48
CA GLY A 187 -14.16 16.60 -33.89
C GLY A 187 -12.75 17.14 -33.62
N ASP A 188 -12.66 18.32 -33.01
CA ASP A 188 -11.38 18.91 -32.57
C ASP A 188 -11.09 18.56 -31.10
N VAL A 189 -9.99 17.82 -30.90
CA VAL A 189 -9.51 17.39 -29.59
C VAL A 189 -9.24 18.58 -28.67
N SER A 190 -8.67 19.68 -29.20
CA SER A 190 -8.32 20.85 -28.39
C SER A 190 -9.55 21.54 -27.82
N THR A 191 -10.59 21.69 -28.64
CA THR A 191 -11.89 22.24 -28.21
C THR A 191 -12.60 21.31 -27.22
N ALA A 192 -12.57 19.99 -27.45
CA ALA A 192 -13.16 19.03 -26.52
C ALA A 192 -12.44 19.03 -25.15
N ALA A 193 -11.10 19.13 -25.16
CA ALA A 193 -10.29 19.25 -23.95
C ALA A 193 -10.63 20.50 -23.15
N ARG A 194 -10.60 21.69 -23.75
CA ARG A 194 -10.94 22.95 -23.07
C ARG A 194 -12.32 22.88 -22.42
N ARG A 195 -13.34 22.45 -23.18
CA ARG A 195 -14.71 22.36 -22.65
C ARG A 195 -14.89 21.34 -21.53
N SER A 196 -14.05 20.30 -21.49
CA SER A 196 -14.08 19.28 -20.43
C SER A 196 -13.41 19.79 -19.17
N VAL A 197 -12.25 20.45 -19.29
CA VAL A 197 -11.57 21.12 -18.18
C VAL A 197 -12.44 22.25 -17.60
N ASP A 198 -13.02 23.10 -18.44
CA ASP A 198 -13.91 24.18 -17.99
C ASP A 198 -15.14 23.65 -17.24
N ARG A 199 -15.66 22.49 -17.67
CA ARG A 199 -16.78 21.82 -17.01
C ARG A 199 -16.35 21.28 -15.66
N PHE A 200 -15.22 20.57 -15.61
CA PHE A 200 -14.66 20.02 -14.39
C PHE A 200 -14.38 21.12 -13.36
N ALA A 201 -13.79 22.25 -13.76
CA ALA A 201 -13.52 23.39 -12.90
C ALA A 201 -14.80 24.06 -12.35
N ARG A 202 -15.90 24.08 -13.14
CA ARG A 202 -17.20 24.58 -12.66
C ARG A 202 -17.88 23.63 -11.67
N GLU A 203 -17.71 22.32 -11.87
CA GLU A 203 -18.29 21.28 -11.02
C GLU A 203 -17.46 21.07 -9.74
N ASN A 204 -16.18 21.47 -9.72
CA ASN A 204 -15.24 21.36 -8.58
C ASN A 204 -14.54 22.71 -8.29
N PRO A 205 -15.23 23.69 -7.68
CA PRO A 205 -14.73 25.05 -7.50
C PRO A 205 -13.63 25.21 -6.43
N THR A 206 -13.29 24.14 -5.69
CA THR A 206 -12.37 24.17 -4.55
C THR A 206 -11.14 23.27 -4.72
N GLY A 207 -10.76 22.96 -5.96
CA GLY A 207 -9.41 22.44 -6.25
C GLY A 207 -8.34 23.48 -5.97
#